data_AF-A0A6J7EPU9-F1
#
_entry.id   AF-A0A6J7EPU9-F1
#
_cell.length_a   1.000
_cell.length_b   1.000
_cell.length_c   1.000
_cell.angle_alpha   90.00
_cell.angle_beta   90.00
_cell.angle_gamma   90.00
#
_symmetry.space_group_name_H-M   'P 1'
#
loop_
_entity.id
_entity.type
_entity.pdbx_description
1 polymer ?
#
loop_
_entity_poly.entity_id
_entity_poly.type
_entity_poly.pdbx_seq_one_letter_code
_entity_poly.pdbx_strand_id
1 'polypeptide(L)' 'MSDDLLLRGLASWATLLGTVSLELFGHLHNVVGEAPAERSVFFDHQMRHVAISLGLADA' A
#
# COMPACT_ATOMS: atom_id res chain seq x y z
N MET A 1 22.49 -7.24 -5.40
CA MET A 1 21.25 -6.97 -4.65
C MET A 1 21.00 -8.20 -3.79
N SER A 2 20.72 -8.07 -2.49
CA SER A 2 20.40 -9.26 -1.69
C SER A 2 19.01 -9.79 -2.06
N ASP A 3 18.82 -11.10 -2.00
CA ASP A 3 17.53 -11.74 -2.29
C ASP A 3 16.41 -11.22 -1.36
N ASP A 4 16.76 -10.88 -0.11
CA ASP A 4 15.85 -10.25 0.85
C ASP A 4 15.36 -8.88 0.37
N LEU A 5 16.23 -8.03 -0.19
CA LEU A 5 15.83 -6.73 -0.72
C LEU A 5 14.94 -6.89 -1.97
N LEU A 6 15.24 -7.86 -2.83
CA LEU A 6 14.39 -8.23 -3.96
C LEU A 6 13.00 -8.66 -3.50
N LEU A 7 12.94 -9.54 -2.51
CA LEU A 7 11.69 -10.07 -1.95
C LEU A 7 10.83 -8.96 -1.35
N ARG A 8 11.43 -8.07 -0.54
CA ARG A 8 10.73 -6.92 0.06
C ARG A 8 10.26 -5.93 -1.00
N GLY A 9 11.07 -5.70 -2.03
CA GLY A 9 10.71 -4.89 -3.20
C GLY A 9 9.47 -5.44 -3.91
N LEU A 10 9.49 -6.74 -4.24
CA LEU A 10 8.38 -7.39 -4.93
C LEU A 10 7.10 -7.43 -4.09
N ALA A 11 7.23 -7.75 -2.79
CA ALA A 11 6.10 -7.74 -1.87
C ALA A 11 5.47 -6.35 -1.76
N SER A 12 6.30 -5.31 -1.61
CA SER A 12 5.86 -3.92 -1.55
C SER A 12 5.15 -3.47 -2.83
N TRP A 13 5.70 -3.84 -3.99
CA TRP A 13 5.05 -3.59 -5.27
C TRP A 13 3.70 -4.29 -5.40
N ALA A 14 3.63 -5.58 -5.03
CA ALA A 14 2.39 -6.34 -5.05
C ALA A 14 1.34 -5.74 -4.11
N THR A 15 1.73 -5.24 -2.94
CA THR A 15 0.85 -4.54 -2.00
C THR A 15 0.26 -3.26 -2.60
N LEU A 16 1.08 -2.40 -3.22
CA LEU A 16 0.58 -1.17 -3.84
C LEU A 16 -0.32 -1.47 -5.04
N LEU A 17 0.12 -2.37 -5.93
CA LEU A 17 -0.67 -2.80 -7.08
C LEU A 17 -2.02 -3.37 -6.63
N GLY A 18 -2.01 -4.22 -5.61
CA GLY A 18 -3.20 -4.82 -5.01
C GLY A 18 -4.13 -3.75 -4.42
N THR A 19 -3.60 -2.83 -3.62
CA THR A 19 -4.37 -1.72 -3.02
C THR A 19 -5.10 -0.90 -4.08
N VAL A 20 -4.39 -0.46 -5.12
CA VAL A 20 -4.97 0.33 -6.22
C VAL A 20 -6.00 -0.49 -6.99
N SER A 21 -5.72 -1.77 -7.26
CA SER A 21 -6.65 -2.66 -7.95
C SER A 21 -7.94 -2.87 -7.14
N LEU A 22 -7.83 -3.08 -5.83
CA LEU A 22 -8.98 -3.24 -4.94
C LEU A 22 -9.83 -1.97 -4.93
N GLU A 23 -9.21 -0.79 -4.95
CA GLU A 23 -9.95 0.48 -5.03
C GLU A 23 -10.65 0.65 -6.38
N LEU A 24 -9.91 0.49 -7.49
CA LEU A 24 -10.43 0.71 -8.84
C LEU A 24 -11.56 -0.27 -9.20
N PHE A 25 -11.49 -1.50 -8.70
CA PHE A 25 -12.50 -2.52 -8.95
C PHE A 25 -13.59 -2.58 -7.87
N GLY A 26 -13.63 -1.61 -6.95
CA GLY A 26 -14.72 -1.46 -5.98
C GLY A 26 -14.73 -2.49 -4.85
N HIS A 27 -13.66 -3.28 -4.69
CA HIS A 27 -13.53 -4.23 -3.58
C HIS A 27 -13.37 -3.55 -2.21
N LEU A 28 -13.07 -2.25 -2.21
CA LEU A 28 -12.98 -1.41 -1.01
C LEU A 28 -14.30 -0.69 -0.65
N HIS A 29 -15.35 -0.86 -1.46
CA HIS A 29 -16.65 -0.22 -1.21
C HIS A 29 -17.22 -0.68 0.14
N ASN A 30 -17.63 0.28 0.98
CA ASN A 30 -18.12 0.03 2.33
C ASN A 30 -17.12 -0.70 3.27
N VAL A 31 -15.82 -0.71 2.92
CA VAL A 31 -14.73 -1.28 3.75
C VAL A 31 -13.84 -0.18 4.30
N VAL A 32 -13.51 0.81 3.46
CA VAL A 32 -12.82 2.05 3.83
C VAL A 32 -13.74 3.24 3.58
N GLY A 33 -13.43 4.35 4.25
CA GLY A 33 -14.18 5.59 4.10
C GLY A 33 -14.26 6.03 2.64
N GLU A 34 -15.46 6.45 2.22
CA GLU A 34 -15.75 6.77 0.82
C GLU A 34 -15.44 8.21 0.46
N ALA A 35 -15.36 9.09 1.46
CA ALA A 35 -15.02 10.48 1.21
C ALA A 35 -13.60 10.58 0.63
N PRO A 36 -13.34 11.48 -0.34
CA PRO A 36 -12.01 11.61 -0.94
C PRO A 36 -10.88 11.77 0.07
N ALA A 37 -11.11 12.53 1.15
CA ALA A 37 -10.15 12.71 2.23
C ALA A 37 -9.83 11.40 2.98
N GLU A 38 -10.83 10.55 3.22
CA GLU A 38 -10.66 9.26 3.89
C GLU A 38 -9.89 8.28 3.01
N ARG A 39 -10.16 8.29 1.70
CA ARG A 39 -9.40 7.51 0.71
C ARG A 39 -7.93 7.92 0.66
N SER A 40 -7.65 9.23 0.67
CA SER A 40 -6.27 9.72 0.74
C SER A 40 -5.55 9.27 2.00
N VAL A 41 -6.22 9.34 3.17
CA VAL A 41 -5.64 8.86 4.44
C VAL A 41 -5.33 7.36 4.38
N PHE A 42 -6.22 6.55 3.79
CA PHE A 42 -5.96 5.12 3.60
C PHE A 42 -4.76 4.87 2.68
N PHE A 43 -4.68 5.55 1.56
CA PHE A 43 -3.57 5.39 0.62
C PHE A 43 -2.24 5.85 1.24
N ASP A 44 -2.22 6.96 1.98
CA ASP A 44 -1.05 7.45 2.70
C ASP A 44 -0.57 6.43 3.74
N HIS A 45 -1.50 5.77 4.43
CA HIS A 45 -1.18 4.68 5.35
C HIS A 45 -0.50 3.50 4.63
N GLN A 46 -1.02 3.07 3.46
CA GLN A 46 -0.40 2.01 2.66
C GLN A 46 0.99 2.39 2.16
N MET A 47 1.17 3.64 1.71
CA MET A 47 2.48 4.18 1.31
C MET A 47 3.49 4.16 2.46
N ARG A 48 3.06 4.54 3.68
CA ARG A 48 3.93 4.49 4.86
C ARG A 48 4.32 3.06 5.21
N HIS A 49 3.38 2.11 5.17
CA HIS A 49 3.67 0.69 5.40
C HIS A 49 4.69 0.13 4.41
N VAL A 50 4.56 0.48 3.13
CA VAL A 50 5.50 0.08 2.09
C VAL A 50 6.87 0.71 2.32
N ALA A 51 6.93 1.99 2.68
CA ALA A 51 8.19 2.66 3.01
C ALA A 51 8.91 1.98 4.18
N ILE A 52 8.17 1.62 5.24
CA ILE A 52 8.73 0.88 6.39
C ILE A 52 9.27 -0.49 5.95
N SER A 53 8.51 -1.25 5.15
CA SER A 53 8.92 -2.58 4.64
C SER A 53 10.23 -2.51 3.83
N LEU A 54 10.42 -1.42 3.08
CA LEU A 54 11.63 -1.16 2.30
C LEU A 54 12.78 -0.56 3.12
N GLY A 55 12.56 -0.21 4.39
CA GLY A 55 13.55 0.48 5.23
C GLY A 55 13.77 1.95 4.86
N LEU A 56 12.78 2.59 4.23
CA LEU A 56 12.79 3.99 3.81
C LEU A 56 12.16 4.93 4.85
N ALA A 57 11.46 4.38 5.84
CA ALA A 57 10.84 5.12 6.93
C ALA A 57 10.89 4.30 8.23
N ASP A 58 10.81 4.99 9.36
CA ASP A 58 10.72 4.37 10.68
C ASP A 58 9.30 3.87 10.96
N ALA A 59 9.23 2.79 11.75
CA ALA A 59 7.99 2.16 12.21
C ALA A 59 7.23 3.05 13.20
#